data_AF-A0A1B9B2Y9-F1
#
_entry.id   AF-A0A1B9B2Y9-F1
#
_cell.length_a   1.000
_cell.length_b   1.000
_cell.length_c   1.000
_cell.angle_alpha   90.00
_cell.angle_beta   90.00
_cell.angle_gamma   90.00
#
_symmetry.space_group_name_H-M   'P 1'
#
loop_
_entity.id
_entity.type
_entity.pdbx_description
1 polymer ?
#
loop_
_entity_poly.entity_id
_entity_poly.type
_entity_poly.pdbx_seq_one_letter_code
_entity_poly.pdbx_strand_id
1 'polypeptide(L)'
;MEYQKHLLSGEEVLEFEFDKRQGIFISNRRVFKIEVVPHRRDNIASIPLNKIQKVSLLSNGTELHINTAAGNLQYMFNTKQYKGEQIIRQLLELICK
;
A
#
# COMPACT_ATOMS: atom_id res chain seq x y z
N MET A 1 13.29 6.27 3.47
CA MET A 1 12.21 5.99 4.44
C MET A 1 12.61 4.77 5.26
N GLU A 2 12.37 4.77 6.57
CA GLU A 2 12.63 3.61 7.45
C GLU A 2 11.27 2.99 7.82
N TYR A 3 10.80 2.03 7.02
CA TYR A 3 9.45 1.48 7.15
C TYR A 3 9.37 0.34 8.17
N GLN A 4 10.49 -0.33 8.46
CA GLN A 4 10.56 -1.52 9.30
C GLN A 4 10.06 -1.26 10.73
N LYS A 5 10.27 -0.05 11.25
CA LYS A 5 9.78 0.40 12.57
C LYS A 5 8.24 0.42 12.69
N HIS A 6 7.53 0.32 11.56
CA HIS A 6 6.06 0.35 11.50
C HIS A 6 5.43 -1.03 11.31
N LEU A 7 6.25 -2.09 11.21
CA LEU A 7 5.78 -3.46 11.09
C LEU A 7 5.30 -3.98 12.44
N LEU A 8 4.17 -4.68 12.42
CA LEU A 8 3.66 -5.42 13.56
C LEU A 8 4.48 -6.72 13.77
N SER A 9 4.44 -7.28 14.97
CA SER A 9 5.12 -8.55 15.24
C SER A 9 4.59 -9.66 14.31
N GLY A 10 5.51 -10.31 13.59
CA GLY A 10 5.20 -11.34 12.58
C GLY A 10 4.55 -10.82 11.30
N GLU A 11 4.56 -9.51 11.07
CA GLU A 11 4.15 -8.90 9.80
C GLU A 11 5.33 -8.93 8.81
N GLU A 12 5.08 -9.46 7.62
CA GLU A 12 6.07 -9.56 6.55
C GLU A 12 5.60 -8.77 5.34
N VAL A 13 6.46 -7.87 4.84
CA VAL A 13 6.20 -7.12 3.62
C VAL A 13 6.48 -8.04 2.43
N LEU A 14 5.45 -8.23 1.60
CA LEU A 14 5.49 -9.07 0.41
C LEU A 14 5.83 -8.27 -0.84
N GLU A 15 5.32 -7.04 -0.92
CA GLU A 15 5.61 -6.13 -2.03
C GLU A 15 5.49 -4.66 -1.57
N PHE A 16 6.26 -3.76 -2.19
CA PHE A 16 6.26 -2.35 -1.83
C PHE A 16 6.73 -1.44 -2.97
N GLU A 17 6.36 -0.17 -2.87
CA GLU A 17 7.02 0.93 -3.57
C GLU A 17 7.16 2.11 -2.61
N PHE A 18 8.34 2.73 -2.55
CA PHE A 18 8.53 3.94 -1.78
C PHE A 18 9.62 4.83 -2.36
N ASP A 19 9.56 6.11 -2.00
CA ASP A 19 10.63 7.08 -2.18
C ASP A 19 11.06 7.70 -0.83
N LYS A 20 11.68 8.89 -0.86
CA LYS A 20 12.10 9.59 0.36
C LYS A 20 10.94 10.16 1.18
N ARG A 21 9.76 10.38 0.58
CA ARG A 21 8.61 11.10 1.13
C ARG A 21 7.41 10.21 1.37
N GLN A 22 7.11 9.24 0.52
CA GLN A 22 5.95 8.37 0.68
C GLN A 22 6.21 6.96 0.16
N GLY A 23 5.35 6.03 0.56
CA GLY A 23 5.38 4.67 0.05
C GLY A 23 4.12 3.89 0.36
N ILE A 24 3.88 2.86 -0.44
CA ILE A 24 2.82 1.87 -0.25
C ILE A 24 3.47 0.51 0.00
N PHE A 25 2.94 -0.22 0.98
CA PHE A 25 3.49 -1.48 1.44
C PHE A 25 2.37 -2.49 1.56
N ILE A 26 2.59 -3.66 0.96
CA ILE A 26 1.67 -4.80 0.96
C ILE A 26 2.29 -5.86 1.85
N SER A 27 1.63 -6.18 2.96
CA SER A 27 2.07 -7.23 3.87
C SER A 27 1.13 -8.44 3.83
N ASN A 28 1.55 -9.52 4.48
CA ASN A 28 0.72 -10.69 4.75
C ASN A 28 -0.52 -10.39 5.63
N ARG A 29 -0.72 -9.16 6.12
CA ARG A 29 -1.83 -8.78 7.02
C ARG A 29 -2.64 -7.57 6.56
N ARG A 30 -1.99 -6.60 5.90
CA ARG A 30 -2.61 -5.33 5.55
C ARG A 30 -1.89 -4.64 4.38
N VAL A 31 -2.55 -3.63 3.86
CA VAL A 31 -1.93 -2.59 3.04
C VAL A 31 -1.74 -1.35 3.88
N PHE A 32 -0.57 -0.74 3.84
CA PHE A 32 -0.35 0.52 4.51
C PHE A 32 0.44 1.50 3.67
N LYS A 33 0.03 2.77 3.72
CA LYS A 33 0.71 3.91 3.10
C LYS A 33 1.41 4.69 4.20
N ILE A 34 2.68 5.01 3.98
CA ILE A 34 3.46 5.89 4.85
C ILE A 34 3.74 7.19 4.11
N GLU A 35 3.57 8.31 4.80
CA GLU A 35 4.02 9.63 4.35
C GLU A 35 4.95 10.20 5.43
N VAL A 36 6.20 10.44 5.06
CA VAL A 36 7.23 11.04 5.90
C VAL A 36 7.00 12.54 5.94
N VAL A 37 6.73 13.06 7.14
CA VAL A 37 6.52 14.48 7.38
C VAL A 37 7.76 15.05 8.09
N PRO A 38 8.47 16.02 7.50
CA PRO A 38 9.64 16.62 8.16
C PRO A 38 9.32 17.15 9.55
N HIS A 39 10.19 16.86 10.51
CA HIS A 39 10.07 17.31 11.91
C HIS A 39 8.80 16.86 12.64
N ARG A 40 8.09 15.86 12.11
CA ARG A 40 6.88 15.28 12.72
C ARG A 40 6.90 13.77 12.63
N ARG A 41 5.94 13.14 13.31
CA ARG A 41 5.70 11.70 13.17
C ARG A 41 5.20 11.38 11.77
N ASP A 42 5.63 10.24 11.23
CA ASP A 42 5.14 9.71 9.96
C ASP A 42 3.62 9.54 9.99
N ASN A 43 2.95 9.95 8.92
CA ASN A 43 1.53 9.70 8.72
C ASN A 43 1.37 8.29 8.13
N ILE A 44 0.51 7.46 8.73
CA ILE A 44 0.35 6.05 8.33
C ILE A 44 -1.14 5.76 8.15
N ALA A 45 -1.55 5.50 6.90
CA ALA A 45 -2.85 4.95 6.60
C ALA A 45 -2.73 3.43 6.48
N SER A 46 -3.60 2.67 7.13
CA SER A 46 -3.47 1.21 7.24
C SER A 46 -4.83 0.53 7.06
N ILE A 47 -4.91 -0.41 6.12
CA ILE A 47 -6.12 -1.16 5.77
C ILE A 47 -5.82 -2.66 5.91
N PRO A 48 -6.44 -3.35 6.89
CA PRO A 48 -6.40 -4.82 6.97
C PRO A 48 -6.93 -5.47 5.70
N LEU A 49 -6.32 -6.57 5.25
CA LEU A 49 -6.69 -7.25 3.99
C LEU A 49 -8.18 -7.64 3.96
N ASN A 50 -8.72 -8.13 5.08
CA ASN A 50 -10.13 -8.54 5.20
C ASN A 50 -11.13 -7.38 5.19
N LYS A 51 -10.68 -6.12 5.19
CA LYS A 51 -11.53 -4.93 5.06
C LYS A 51 -11.54 -4.36 3.64
N ILE A 52 -10.69 -4.87 2.75
CA ILE A 52 -10.64 -4.46 1.35
C ILE A 52 -11.85 -5.04 0.62
N GLN A 53 -12.67 -4.17 0.04
CA GLN A 53 -13.84 -4.59 -0.75
C GLN A 53 -13.55 -4.57 -2.24
N LYS A 54 -12.71 -3.64 -2.69
CA LYS A 54 -12.34 -3.48 -4.09
C LYS A 54 -10.96 -2.88 -4.22
N VAL A 55 -10.19 -3.37 -5.18
CA VAL A 55 -8.93 -2.77 -5.63
C VAL A 55 -8.99 -2.51 -7.13
N SER A 56 -8.40 -1.42 -7.58
CA SER A 56 -8.31 -1.09 -9.01
C SER A 56 -7.05 -0.30 -9.32
N LEU A 57 -6.49 -0.55 -10.50
CA LEU A 57 -5.49 0.31 -11.12
C LEU A 57 -6.18 1.22 -12.13
N LEU A 58 -5.89 2.51 -12.04
CA LEU A 58 -6.32 3.54 -12.98
C LEU A 58 -5.11 4.16 -13.68
N SER A 59 -5.36 5.12 -14.57
CA SER A 59 -4.32 5.97 -15.16
C SER A 59 -3.20 5.15 -15.82
N ASN A 60 -3.57 4.12 -16.59
CA ASN A 60 -2.66 3.16 -17.23
C ASN A 60 -1.71 2.47 -16.24
N GLY A 61 -2.21 2.10 -15.05
CA GLY A 61 -1.44 1.34 -14.05
C GLY A 61 -0.60 2.20 -13.11
N THR A 62 -0.70 3.53 -13.19
CA THR A 62 0.08 4.46 -12.36
C THR A 62 -0.62 4.87 -11.07
N GLU A 63 -1.90 4.53 -10.91
CA GLU A 63 -2.70 4.93 -9.75
C GLU A 63 -3.44 3.75 -9.15
N LEU A 64 -3.18 3.44 -7.88
CA LEU A 64 -3.83 2.39 -7.12
C LEU A 64 -4.96 2.98 -6.26
N HIS A 65 -6.14 2.40 -6.37
CA HIS A 65 -7.31 2.70 -5.55
C HIS A 65 -7.71 1.46 -4.75
N ILE A 66 -7.82 1.61 -3.44
CA ILE A 66 -8.27 0.58 -2.50
C ILE A 66 -9.49 1.12 -1.77
N ASN A 67 -10.63 0.46 -1.95
CA ASN A 67 -11.89 0.87 -1.34
C ASN A 67 -12.25 -0.07 -0.18
N THR A 68 -12.69 0.55 0.91
CA THR A 68 -13.22 -0.14 2.09
C THR A 68 -14.55 0.50 2.47
N ALA A 69 -15.32 -0.15 3.35
CA ALA A 69 -16.56 0.42 3.88
C ALA A 69 -16.34 1.73 4.66
N ALA A 70 -15.13 1.96 5.20
CA ALA A 70 -14.81 3.09 6.06
C ALA A 70 -14.09 4.24 5.33
N GLY A 71 -13.79 4.07 4.03
CA GLY A 71 -13.05 5.05 3.24
C GLY A 71 -12.10 4.42 2.24
N ASN A 72 -11.51 5.27 1.40
CA ASN A 72 -10.65 4.87 0.30
C ASN A 72 -9.19 5.25 0.58
N LEU A 73 -8.26 4.38 0.17
CA LEU A 73 -6.84 4.68 0.11
C LEU A 73 -6.41 4.77 -1.34
N GLN A 74 -5.70 5.84 -1.67
CA GLN A 74 -5.16 6.07 -3.00
C GLN A 74 -3.65 6.24 -2.93
N TYR A 75 -2.96 5.68 -3.91
CA TYR A 75 -1.53 5.82 -4.07
C TYR A 75 -1.16 6.00 -5.54
N MET A 76 -0.35 7.01 -5.82
CA MET A 76 0.20 7.26 -7.14
C MET A 76 1.63 6.70 -7.17
N PHE A 77 1.89 5.78 -8.08
CA PHE A 77 3.21 5.18 -8.25
C PHE A 77 4.20 6.20 -8.80
N ASN A 78 5.34 6.29 -8.15
CA ASN A 78 6.47 7.13 -8.54
C ASN A 78 7.34 6.45 -9.61
N THR A 79 7.14 5.15 -9.86
CA THR A 79 7.95 4.35 -10.77
C THR A 79 7.21 3.97 -12.06
N LYS A 80 7.88 3.24 -12.97
CA LYS A 80 7.32 2.79 -14.25
C LYS A 80 6.06 1.93 -13.99
N GLN A 81 5.08 2.03 -14.90
CA GLN A 81 3.78 1.31 -14.90
C GLN A 81 3.82 -0.14 -14.37
N TYR A 82 4.85 -0.91 -14.71
CA TYR A 82 5.00 -2.32 -14.29
C TYR A 82 4.91 -2.56 -12.79
N LYS A 83 5.25 -1.57 -11.95
CA LYS A 83 5.20 -1.76 -10.49
C LYS A 83 3.77 -1.78 -9.95
N GLY A 84 2.87 -0.98 -10.53
CA GLY A 84 1.45 -1.00 -10.16
C GLY A 84 0.81 -2.34 -10.47
N GLU A 85 1.11 -2.92 -11.63
CA GLU A 85 0.61 -4.24 -12.04
C GLU A 85 1.07 -5.37 -11.11
N GLN A 86 2.32 -5.34 -10.66
CA GLN A 86 2.84 -6.31 -9.68
C GLN A 86 2.11 -6.19 -8.35
N ILE A 87 1.95 -4.96 -7.84
CA ILE A 87 1.28 -4.70 -6.57
C ILE A 87 -0.19 -5.13 -6.59
N ILE A 88 -0.94 -4.81 -7.64
CA ILE A 88 -2.36 -5.22 -7.70
C ILE A 88 -2.51 -6.74 -7.82
N ARG A 89 -1.64 -7.43 -8.56
CA ARG A 89 -1.67 -8.90 -8.64
C ARG A 89 -1.44 -9.51 -7.27
N GLN A 90 -0.41 -9.06 -6.56
CA GLN A 90 -0.13 -9.52 -5.21
C GLN A 90 -1.30 -9.26 -4.25
N LEU A 91 -1.96 -8.10 -4.35
CA LEU A 91 -3.13 -7.78 -3.54
C LEU A 91 -4.32 -8.70 -3.84
N LEU A 92 -4.63 -8.92 -5.12
CA LEU A 92 -5.72 -9.79 -5.55
C LEU A 92 -5.49 -11.23 -5.06
N GLU A 93 -4.25 -11.73 -5.16
CA GLU A 93 -3.89 -13.06 -4.62
C GLU A 93 -4.04 -13.18 -3.10
N LEU A 94 -3.91 -12.09 -2.36
CA LEU A 94 -4.03 -12.09 -0.91
C LEU A 94 -5.48 -11.97 -0.43
N ILE A 95 -6.33 -11.22 -1.15
CA ILE A 95 -7.73 -10.98 -0.75
C ILE A 95 -8.72 -12.01 -1.31
N CYS A 96 -8.36 -12.76 -2.37
CA CYS A 96 -9.22 -13.78 -2.98
C CYS A 96 -8.96 -15.21 -2.46
N LYS A 97 -8.15 -15.38 -1.41
CA LYS A 97 -7.96 -16.64 -0.68
C LYS A 97 -9.03 -16.81 0.40
#